data_AF-A0A2M7BEI2-F1
#
_entry.id   AF-A0A2M7BEI2-F1
#
_cell.length_a   1.000
_cell.length_b   1.000
_cell.length_c   1.000
_cell.angle_alpha   90.00
_cell.angle_beta   90.00
_cell.angle_gamma   90.00
#
_symmetry.space_group_name_H-M   'P 1'
#
loop_
_entity.id
_entity.type
_entity.pdbx_description
1 polymer ?
#
loop_
_entity_poly.entity_id
_entity_poly.type
_entity_poly.pdbx_seq_one_letter_code
_entity_poly.pdbx_strand_id
1 'polypeptide(L)' 'MPRPRIPRCIKFRPDVYYFKPQGIPLRELEEMVLFPDELEALKLHEVDGLEQIEASEKMKISQP' A
#
# COMPACT_ATOMS: atom_id res chain seq x y z
N MET A 1 13.59 -14.86 20.34
CA MET A 1 12.53 -15.40 19.47
C MET A 1 12.06 -14.30 18.53
N PRO A 2 11.89 -14.53 17.22
CA PRO A 2 11.32 -13.53 16.32
C PRO A 2 9.89 -13.18 16.75
N ARG A 3 9.53 -11.90 16.70
CA ARG A 3 8.16 -11.45 17.01
C ARG A 3 7.20 -12.14 16.02
N PRO A 4 6.10 -12.76 16.49
CA PRO A 4 5.09 -13.34 15.60
C PRO A 4 4.57 -12.30 14.62
N ARG A 5 4.38 -12.68 13.35
CA ARG A 5 3.77 -11.80 12.35
C ARG A 5 2.30 -11.62 12.71
N ILE A 6 1.86 -10.36 12.84
CA ILE A 6 0.46 -10.00 13.09
C ILE A 6 -0.22 -9.88 11.71
N PRO A 7 -1.42 -10.46 11.52
CA PRO A 7 -2.18 -10.27 10.29
C PRO A 7 -2.56 -8.79 10.12
N ARG A 8 -2.29 -8.23 8.94
CA ARG A 8 -2.65 -6.85 8.59
C ARG A 8 -4.11 -6.75 8.16
N CYS A 9 -4.77 -5.66 8.52
CA CYS A 9 -6.13 -5.35 8.07
C CYS A 9 -6.07 -4.45 6.84
N ILE A 10 -6.56 -4.96 5.71
CA ILE A 10 -6.65 -4.25 4.43
C ILE A 10 -8.14 -4.06 4.15
N LYS A 11 -8.54 -2.82 3.84
CA LYS A 11 -9.94 -2.44 3.59
C LYS A 11 -10.13 -1.80 2.22
N PHE A 12 -9.07 -1.21 1.68
CA PHE A 12 -9.09 -0.60 0.36
C PHE A 12 -9.19 -1.67 -0.72
N ARG A 13 -10.11 -1.45 -1.66
CA ARG A 13 -10.31 -2.32 -2.81
C ARG A 13 -10.25 -1.46 -4.08
N PRO A 14 -9.10 -1.43 -4.78
CA PRO A 14 -8.95 -0.57 -5.94
C PRO A 14 -9.80 -1.08 -7.11
N ASP A 15 -10.35 -0.16 -7.89
CA ASP A 15 -11.04 -0.49 -9.14
C ASP A 15 -10.06 -0.70 -10.32
N VAL A 16 -8.82 -0.22 -10.17
CA VAL A 16 -7.75 -0.29 -11.17
C VAL A 16 -6.47 -0.82 -10.52
N TYR A 17 -5.84 -1.80 -11.17
CA TYR A 17 -4.66 -2.50 -10.65
C TYR A 17 -3.36 -2.21 -11.39
N TYR A 18 -3.44 -1.50 -12.52
CA TYR A 18 -2.28 -1.26 -13.38
C TYR A 18 -2.28 0.17 -13.87
N PHE A 19 -1.14 0.83 -13.70
CA PHE A 19 -0.92 2.17 -14.24
C PHE A 19 0.19 2.09 -15.28
N LYS A 20 -0.04 2.71 -16.44
CA LYS A 20 0.94 2.82 -17.51
C LYS A 20 1.12 4.30 -17.87
N PRO A 21 2.32 4.88 -17.70
CA PRO A 21 2.56 6.28 -18.06
C PRO A 21 2.39 6.50 -19.58
N GLN A 22 1.94 7.70 -19.93
CA GLN A 22 1.78 8.12 -21.32
C GLN A 22 3.14 8.44 -21.95
N GLY A 23 3.30 8.14 -23.24
CA GLY A 23 4.48 8.55 -24.02
C GLY A 23 5.68 7.59 -23.99
N ILE A 24 5.66 6.57 -23.13
CA ILE A 24 6.73 5.54 -23.07
C ILE A 24 6.16 4.18 -23.50
N PRO A 25 6.83 3.44 -24.40
CA PRO A 25 6.48 2.06 -24.74
C PRO A 25 6.59 1.13 -23.52
N LEU A 26 5.64 0.19 -23.37
CA LEU A 26 5.62 -0.75 -22.23
C LEU A 26 6.90 -1.57 -22.10
N ARG A 27 7.50 -1.97 -23.22
CA ARG A 27 8.75 -2.76 -23.27
C ARG A 27 9.98 -2.02 -22.71
N GLU A 28 9.90 -0.69 -22.58
CA GLU A 28 10.99 0.17 -22.09
C GLU A 28 10.77 0.57 -20.62
N LEU A 29 9.64 0.18 -20.03
CA LEU A 29 9.31 0.45 -18.64
C LEU A 29 9.68 -0.71 -17.74
N GLU A 30 10.15 -0.40 -16.54
CA GLU A 30 10.28 -1.34 -15.45
C GLU A 30 8.96 -1.44 -14.69
N GLU A 31 8.52 -2.66 -14.39
CA GLU A 31 7.31 -2.90 -13.60
C GLU A 31 7.64 -2.87 -12.11
N MET A 32 6.95 -2.00 -11.37
CA MET A 32 6.98 -2.02 -9.90
C MET A 32 5.63 -2.51 -9.36
N VAL A 33 5.68 -3.63 -8.63
CA VAL A 33 4.51 -4.24 -8.03
C VAL A 33 4.33 -3.70 -6.61
N LEU A 34 3.19 -3.08 -6.34
CA LEU A 34 2.77 -2.72 -4.98
C LEU A 34 2.01 -3.89 -4.37
N PHE A 35 2.42 -4.32 -3.19
CA PHE A 35 1.68 -5.32 -2.43
C PHE A 35 0.39 -4.72 -1.84
N PRO A 36 -0.63 -5.55 -1.55
CA PRO A 36 -1.90 -5.07 -1.02
C PRO A 36 -1.79 -4.20 0.25
N ASP A 37 -0.84 -4.51 1.14
CA ASP A 37 -0.60 -3.74 2.36
C ASP A 37 0.18 -2.44 2.11
N GLU A 38 1.07 -2.40 1.12
CA GLU A 38 1.74 -1.17 0.68
C GLU A 38 0.73 -0.19 0.08
N LEU A 39 -0.21 -0.71 -0.74
CA LEU A 39 -1.27 0.11 -1.31
C LEU A 39 -2.23 0.66 -0.24
N GLU A 40 -2.60 -0.15 0.74
CA GLU A 40 -3.40 0.30 1.90
C GLU A 40 -2.67 1.42 2.67
N ALA A 41 -1.37 1.24 2.94
CA ALA A 41 -0.56 2.23 3.64
C ALA A 41 -0.48 3.56 2.87
N LEU A 42 -0.20 3.50 1.56
CA LEU A 42 -0.21 4.68 0.68
C LEU A 42 -1.57 5.36 0.65
N LYS A 43 -2.66 4.58 0.56
CA LYS A 43 -4.03 5.13 0.56
C LYS A 43 -4.33 5.88 1.85
N LEU A 44 -4.02 5.28 3.00
CA LEU A 44 -4.30 5.85 4.32
C LEU A 44 -3.47 7.10 4.60
N HIS A 45 -2.19 7.11 4.21
CA HIS A 45 -1.31 8.24 4.49
C HIS A 45 -1.42 9.36 3.44
N GLU A 46 -1.13 9.07 2.17
CA GLU A 46 -1.02 10.10 1.12
C GLU A 46 -2.39 10.60 0.65
N VAL A 47 -3.40 9.72 0.62
CA VAL A 47 -4.71 10.08 0.06
C VAL A 47 -5.71 10.47 1.15
N ASP A 48 -5.75 9.72 2.26
CA ASP A 48 -6.67 10.02 3.37
C ASP A 48 -6.05 11.00 4.39
N GLY A 49 -4.75 11.32 4.26
CA GLY A 49 -4.08 12.31 5.10
C GLY A 49 -3.89 11.89 6.55
N LEU A 50 -3.90 10.59 6.85
CA LEU A 50 -3.79 10.08 8.20
C LEU A 50 -2.34 10.08 8.66
N GLU A 51 -2.14 10.43 9.93
CA GLU A 51 -0.86 10.27 10.59
C GLU A 51 -0.50 8.79 10.73
N GLN A 52 0.80 8.51 10.83
CA GLN A 52 1.31 7.14 10.85
C GLN A 52 0.67 6.27 11.95
N ILE A 53 0.44 6.87 13.12
CA ILE A 53 -0.20 6.20 14.26
C ILE A 53 -1.61 5.76 13.88
N GLU A 54 -2.42 6.66 13.34
CA GLU A 54 -3.80 6.40 12.96
C GLU A 54 -3.90 5.36 11.83
N ALA A 55 -2.99 5.40 10.86
CA ALA A 55 -2.91 4.40 9.80
C ALA A 55 -2.55 3.02 10.36
N SER A 56 -1.59 2.94 11.29
CA SER A 56 -1.17 1.68 11.92
C SER A 56 -2.29 1.03 12.74
N GLU A 57 -3.09 1.84 13.44
CA GLU A 57 -4.27 1.39 14.19
C GLU A 57 -5.33 0.81 13.24
N LYS A 58 -5.62 1.48 12.13
CA LYS A 58 -6.56 0.99 11.11
C LYS A 58 -6.11 -0.33 10.48
N MET A 59 -4.81 -0.47 10.23
CA MET A 59 -4.20 -1.69 9.69
C MET A 59 -3.99 -2.79 10.73
N LYS A 60 -4.26 -2.53 12.03
CA LYS A 60 -4.02 -3.45 13.16
C LYS A 60 -2.59 -3.96 13.23
N ILE A 61 -1.63 -3.09 12.94
CA ILE A 61 -0.20 -3.40 13.02
C ILE A 61 0.46 -2.57 14.11
N SER A 62 1.58 -3.05 14.64
CA SER A 62 2.46 -2.18 15.42
C SER A 62 3.02 -1.11 14.50
N GLN A 63 3.10 0.13 14.99
CA GLN A 63 3.76 1.24 14.32
C GLN A 63 5.19 0.82 13.90
N PRO A 64 5.47 0.71 12.58
CA PRO A 64 6.82 0.48 12.07
C PRO A 64 7.67 1.75 12.14
#